data_AF-A0A7L0HG20-F1
#
_entry.id   AF-A0A7L0HG20-F1
#
_cell.length_a   1.000
_cell.length_b   1.000
_cell.length_c   1.000
_cell.angle_alpha   90.00
_cell.angle_beta   90.00
_cell.angle_gamma   90.00
#
_symmetry.space_group_name_H-M   'P 1'
#
loop_
_entity.id
_entity.type
_entity.pdbx_description
1 polymer ?
#
loop_
_entity_poly.entity_id
_entity_poly.type
_entity_poly.pdbx_seq_one_letter_code
_entity_poly.pdbx_strand_id
1 'polypeptide(L)'
;RRLRHLRNIAARNIINKNGYRLLDTYFTLHLCDNTKIYKEFYKSEVIKNSLNPTWRSLDFGIMPDRLDTSVSCFVVRIWGGKKEHFQLLIEWKVNLDGLKYLGQQIHARNPNEIIFGLNDGYYGASFEQKDHSGTLKNSLLQVDQNCVRNSYDVFSLLRLHRAQCAIKQTQVTVQKIGREIEEKLRCTSTSNELKKESECLQLKILVLRNELERQKKALGQEVALLHKEKNTLHDRENVFETENQKLQEHNDSLHELRKECTAKRELFLKTNAQQTIRCKQLLSELSYIYPIDLNDQKDYFVCGVKLPNSEDFQAKDDGSIAVALGYTAHLVSMISYFLQVPLRYPIIHKGSRSTIKDNINDKLTEKERE
;
A
#
# COMPACT_ATOMS: atom_id res chain seq x y z
N ARG A 1 57.34 45.27 -0.85
CA ARG A 1 55.92 44.84 -0.87
C ARG A 1 55.76 43.60 0.01
N ARG A 2 54.59 43.32 0.59
CA ARG A 2 54.40 42.25 1.61
C ARG A 2 53.21 41.36 1.26
N LEU A 3 53.23 40.10 1.67
CA LEU A 3 52.17 39.12 1.36
C LEU A 3 50.78 39.63 1.75
N ARG A 4 50.63 40.28 2.90
CA ARG A 4 49.36 40.92 3.35
C ARG A 4 48.74 41.95 2.38
N HIS A 5 49.49 42.44 1.39
CA HIS A 5 49.00 43.39 0.40
C HIS A 5 48.51 42.70 -0.89
N LEU A 6 48.67 41.38 -1.01
CA LEU A 6 48.22 40.59 -2.14
C LEU A 6 46.71 40.40 -2.11
N ARG A 7 46.01 40.97 -3.09
CA ARG A 7 44.56 40.88 -3.21
C ARG A 7 44.16 39.74 -4.11
N ASN A 8 44.65 39.67 -5.34
CA ASN A 8 44.25 38.61 -6.26
C ASN A 8 45.43 38.09 -7.09
N ILE A 9 45.24 36.91 -7.67
CA ILE A 9 46.15 36.30 -8.62
C ILE A 9 45.36 36.00 -9.89
N ALA A 10 45.98 36.24 -11.04
CA ALA A 10 45.47 35.84 -12.34
C ALA A 10 46.58 35.13 -13.12
N ALA A 11 46.21 34.17 -13.96
CA ALA A 11 47.13 33.59 -14.93
C ALA A 11 46.58 33.77 -16.34
N ARG A 12 47.48 33.88 -17.30
CA ARG A 12 47.17 34.19 -18.69
C ARG A 12 47.95 33.30 -19.64
N ASN A 13 47.31 32.91 -20.74
CA ASN A 13 47.87 32.10 -21.80
C ASN A 13 48.57 30.82 -21.28
N ILE A 14 47.87 30.07 -20.40
CA ILE A 14 48.41 28.83 -19.85
C ILE A 14 48.59 27.81 -20.99
N ILE A 15 49.84 27.36 -21.20
CA ILE A 15 50.16 26.35 -22.20
C ILE A 15 49.71 24.97 -21.71
N ASN A 16 48.85 24.31 -22.47
CA ASN A 16 48.42 22.95 -22.16
C ASN A 16 49.37 21.90 -22.76
N LYS A 17 49.88 20.99 -21.93
CA LYS A 17 50.66 19.82 -22.36
C LYS A 17 49.82 18.55 -22.56
N ASN A 18 48.54 18.57 -22.17
CA ASN A 18 47.66 17.39 -22.03
C ASN A 18 46.64 17.24 -23.17
N GLY A 19 46.84 17.86 -24.34
CA GLY A 19 46.02 17.65 -25.55
C GLY A 19 44.59 18.23 -25.55
N TYR A 20 44.11 18.80 -24.44
CA TYR A 20 42.78 19.43 -24.35
C TYR A 20 42.78 20.90 -24.82
N ARG A 21 41.69 21.37 -25.43
CA ARG A 21 41.58 22.77 -25.89
C ARG A 21 41.42 23.79 -24.75
N LEU A 22 40.84 23.37 -23.62
CA LEU A 22 40.58 24.19 -22.43
C LEU A 22 40.81 23.33 -21.17
N LEU A 23 41.20 23.96 -20.06
CA LEU A 23 41.59 23.30 -18.81
C LEU A 23 40.77 23.82 -17.62
N ASP A 24 40.58 22.96 -16.61
CA ASP A 24 40.13 23.36 -15.29
C ASP A 24 41.39 23.66 -14.45
N THR A 25 41.47 24.84 -13.83
CA THR A 25 42.69 25.33 -13.16
C THR A 25 42.44 25.85 -11.75
N TYR A 26 43.37 25.58 -10.84
CA TYR A 26 43.40 26.16 -9.49
C TYR A 26 44.85 26.43 -9.08
N PHE A 27 45.07 27.26 -8.06
CA PHE A 27 46.41 27.49 -7.53
C PHE A 27 46.50 27.17 -6.04
N THR A 28 47.72 26.88 -5.61
CA THR A 28 48.09 26.75 -4.20
C THR A 28 49.23 27.70 -3.87
N LEU A 29 49.20 28.25 -2.65
CA LEU A 29 50.27 29.11 -2.12
C LEU A 29 51.05 28.37 -1.04
N HIS A 30 52.36 28.49 -1.13
CA HIS A 30 53.30 27.85 -0.23
C HIS A 30 54.28 28.89 0.31
N LEU A 31 54.57 28.82 1.61
CA LEU A 31 55.73 29.53 2.16
C LEU A 31 57.00 28.81 1.72
N CYS A 32 58.06 29.57 1.46
CA CYS A 32 59.34 29.03 1.03
C CYS A 32 60.46 29.71 1.82
N ASP A 33 61.36 28.89 2.34
CA ASP A 33 62.67 29.33 2.84
C ASP A 33 63.75 28.94 1.81
N ASN A 34 65.00 29.40 1.98
CA ASN A 34 66.07 29.20 0.99
C ASN A 34 66.36 27.72 0.65
N THR A 35 65.92 26.77 1.47
CA THR A 35 66.18 25.33 1.29
C THR A 35 64.93 24.43 1.26
N LYS A 36 63.74 24.91 1.65
CA LYS A 36 62.50 24.09 1.73
C LYS A 36 61.24 24.87 1.35
N ILE A 37 60.32 24.20 0.65
CA ILE A 37 58.95 24.66 0.36
C ILE A 37 58.01 23.99 1.37
N TYR A 38 57.29 24.78 2.15
CA TYR A 38 56.35 24.28 3.16
C TYR A 38 55.01 23.85 2.52
N LYS A 39 54.20 23.12 3.30
CA LYS A 39 52.84 22.69 2.89
C LYS A 39 51.98 23.89 2.48
N GLU A 40 51.05 23.69 1.56
CA GLU A 40 50.12 24.73 1.11
C GLU A 40 49.36 25.34 2.30
N PHE A 41 49.42 26.67 2.41
CA PHE A 41 48.61 27.40 3.39
C PHE A 41 47.29 27.90 2.78
N TYR A 42 47.21 27.93 1.45
CA TYR A 42 46.02 28.36 0.73
C TYR A 42 45.82 27.53 -0.54
N LYS A 43 44.56 27.18 -0.81
CA LYS A 43 44.10 26.54 -2.04
C LYS A 43 42.90 27.31 -2.59
N SER A 44 42.99 27.72 -3.85
CA SER A 44 41.93 28.50 -4.51
C SER A 44 40.75 27.64 -4.96
N GLU A 45 39.68 28.29 -5.40
CA GLU A 45 38.64 27.67 -6.20
C GLU A 45 39.17 27.19 -7.57
N VAL A 46 38.46 26.23 -8.16
CA VAL A 46 38.75 25.69 -9.49
C VAL A 46 37.96 26.49 -10.54
N ILE A 47 38.68 27.12 -11.47
CA ILE A 47 38.10 27.81 -12.62
C ILE A 47 38.08 26.85 -13.80
N LYS A 48 36.87 26.55 -14.29
CA LYS A 48 36.66 25.54 -15.34
C LYS A 48 36.81 26.11 -16.75
N ASN A 49 37.27 25.27 -17.67
CA ASN A 49 37.33 25.54 -19.12
C ASN A 49 37.96 26.91 -19.50
N SER A 50 39.04 27.34 -18.85
CA SER A 50 39.71 28.61 -19.16
C SER A 50 41.23 28.49 -19.13
N LEU A 51 41.89 29.08 -20.13
CA LEU A 51 43.35 29.26 -20.18
C LEU A 51 43.79 30.62 -19.59
N ASN A 52 42.82 31.43 -19.16
CA ASN A 52 43.01 32.76 -18.59
C ASN A 52 42.24 32.90 -17.25
N PRO A 53 42.55 32.08 -16.23
CA PRO A 53 41.87 32.16 -14.95
C PRO A 53 42.18 33.47 -14.21
N THR A 54 41.16 34.04 -13.58
CA THR A 54 41.29 35.15 -12.62
C THR A 54 40.58 34.71 -11.36
N TRP A 55 41.32 34.44 -10.29
CA TRP A 55 40.76 33.93 -9.05
C TRP A 55 40.27 35.05 -8.14
N ARG A 56 39.34 34.72 -7.23
CA ARG A 56 38.77 35.65 -6.26
C ARG A 56 39.87 36.28 -5.39
N SER A 57 39.56 37.47 -4.87
CA SER A 57 40.42 38.12 -3.89
C SER A 57 40.66 37.21 -2.68
N LEU A 58 41.93 37.11 -2.29
CA LEU A 58 42.40 36.52 -1.05
C LEU A 58 41.85 37.33 0.12
N ASP A 59 41.28 36.61 1.09
CA ASP A 59 40.88 37.16 2.39
C ASP A 59 41.81 36.62 3.46
N PHE A 60 42.68 37.49 3.98
CA PHE A 60 43.63 37.12 5.03
C PHE A 60 42.97 36.87 6.38
N GLY A 61 41.66 37.17 6.55
CA GLY A 61 40.90 36.85 7.76
C GLY A 61 40.59 35.36 7.96
N ILE A 62 40.76 34.53 6.92
CA ILE A 62 40.47 33.08 6.92
C ILE A 62 41.77 32.25 7.02
N MET A 63 42.94 32.90 7.14
CA MET A 63 44.24 32.22 7.14
C MET A 63 44.61 31.68 8.53
N PRO A 64 45.45 30.62 8.62
CA PRO A 64 45.86 30.06 9.91
C PRO A 64 46.58 31.08 10.80
N ASP A 65 46.24 31.12 12.10
CA ASP A 65 46.73 32.12 13.09
C ASP A 65 48.25 32.24 13.25
N ARG A 66 49.02 31.26 12.76
CA ARG A 66 50.50 31.22 12.85
C ARG A 66 51.22 31.55 11.54
N LEU A 67 50.51 32.10 10.54
CA LEU A 67 51.09 32.45 9.24
C LEU A 67 51.83 33.80 9.29
N ASP A 68 53.12 33.82 8.96
CA ASP A 68 53.86 35.08 8.80
C ASP A 68 53.45 35.80 7.51
N THR A 69 52.56 36.78 7.63
CA THR A 69 52.08 37.61 6.50
C THR A 69 53.03 38.75 6.13
N SER A 70 54.17 38.87 6.84
CA SER A 70 55.21 39.87 6.58
C SER A 70 56.25 39.42 5.55
N VAL A 71 56.16 38.19 5.04
CA VAL A 71 57.09 37.69 4.02
C VAL A 71 56.98 38.46 2.69
N SER A 72 58.11 38.63 2.01
CA SER A 72 58.20 39.21 0.66
C SER A 72 58.34 38.13 -0.44
N CYS A 73 58.52 36.86 -0.07
CA CYS A 73 58.68 35.75 -1.00
C CYS A 73 57.74 34.59 -0.67
N PHE A 74 57.13 33.99 -1.69
CA PHE A 74 56.28 32.80 -1.58
C PHE A 74 56.28 32.03 -2.92
N VAL A 75 55.83 30.78 -2.91
CA VAL A 75 55.73 29.94 -4.11
C VAL A 75 54.26 29.79 -4.50
N VAL A 76 53.97 30.03 -5.78
CA VAL A 76 52.67 29.79 -6.41
C VAL A 76 52.79 28.55 -7.28
N ARG A 77 51.89 27.59 -7.07
CA ARG A 77 51.73 26.42 -7.94
C ARG A 77 50.37 26.49 -8.61
N ILE A 78 50.35 26.47 -9.94
CA ILE A 78 49.14 26.41 -10.73
C ILE A 78 48.98 24.99 -11.25
N TRP A 79 47.86 24.39 -10.88
CA TRP A 79 47.46 23.05 -11.26
C TRP A 79 46.41 23.15 -12.35
N GLY A 80 46.48 22.28 -13.34
CA GLY A 80 45.44 22.19 -14.36
C GLY A 80 45.19 20.78 -14.84
N GLY A 81 43.96 20.52 -15.24
CA GLY A 81 43.46 19.18 -15.48
C GLY A 81 42.03 19.14 -15.98
N LYS A 82 41.46 17.94 -16.06
CA LYS A 82 40.05 17.72 -16.39
C LYS A 82 39.54 16.47 -15.66
N LYS A 83 38.27 16.45 -15.25
CA LYS A 83 37.63 15.32 -14.55
C LYS A 83 38.48 14.81 -13.36
N GLU A 84 38.85 15.73 -12.47
CA GLU A 84 39.63 15.50 -11.23
C GLU A 84 41.08 15.02 -11.37
N HIS A 85 41.57 14.85 -12.59
CA HIS A 85 42.99 14.54 -12.83
C HIS A 85 43.76 15.83 -13.07
N PHE A 86 44.40 16.36 -12.02
CA PHE A 86 45.17 17.61 -12.07
C PHE A 86 46.67 17.35 -12.07
N GLN A 87 47.40 18.09 -12.92
CA GLN A 87 48.85 18.08 -12.99
C GLN A 87 49.40 19.49 -12.78
N LEU A 88 50.63 19.58 -12.26
CA LEU A 88 51.31 20.85 -12.05
C LEU A 88 51.69 21.46 -13.41
N LEU A 89 51.17 22.66 -13.70
CA LEU A 89 51.43 23.37 -14.96
C LEU A 89 52.52 24.41 -14.79
N ILE A 90 52.46 25.19 -13.72
CA ILE A 90 53.41 26.27 -13.43
C ILE A 90 53.77 26.21 -11.95
N GLU A 91 55.07 26.19 -11.64
CA GLU A 91 55.59 26.44 -10.30
C GLU A 91 56.46 27.70 -10.38
N TRP A 92 56.12 28.70 -9.56
CA TRP A 92 56.86 29.96 -9.54
C TRP A 92 57.17 30.42 -8.13
N LYS A 93 58.47 30.61 -7.84
CA LYS A 93 58.96 31.34 -6.67
C LYS A 93 58.90 32.84 -6.93
N VAL A 94 57.95 33.51 -6.27
CA VAL A 94 57.66 34.93 -6.45
C VAL A 94 58.40 35.73 -5.39
N ASN A 95 59.11 36.77 -5.80
CA ASN A 95 59.63 37.80 -4.90
C ASN A 95 58.88 39.11 -5.18
N LEU A 96 58.09 39.57 -4.22
CA LEU A 96 57.22 40.74 -4.34
C LEU A 96 57.98 42.05 -4.58
N ASP A 97 59.25 42.11 -4.20
CA ASP A 97 60.10 43.30 -4.38
C ASP A 97 60.62 43.42 -5.82
N GLY A 98 60.60 42.34 -6.62
CA GLY A 98 61.07 42.30 -8.01
C GLY A 98 59.97 42.42 -9.08
N LEU A 99 58.72 42.66 -8.69
CA LEU A 99 57.59 42.70 -9.63
C LEU A 99 57.51 44.04 -10.40
N LYS A 100 57.38 43.95 -11.72
CA LYS A 100 57.17 45.10 -12.63
C LYS A 100 55.68 45.50 -12.64
N TYR A 101 55.42 46.81 -12.59
CA TYR A 101 54.05 47.34 -12.66
C TYR A 101 53.51 47.22 -14.09
N LEU A 102 52.33 46.60 -14.23
CA LEU A 102 51.67 46.41 -15.53
C LEU A 102 50.54 47.42 -15.78
N GLY A 103 50.04 48.10 -14.74
CA GLY A 103 48.97 49.10 -14.84
C GLY A 103 47.74 48.80 -13.98
N GLN A 104 46.66 49.56 -14.16
CA GLN A 104 45.39 49.40 -13.45
C GLN A 104 44.45 48.34 -14.08
N GLN A 105 44.79 47.83 -15.28
CA GLN A 105 44.01 46.82 -15.99
C GLN A 105 44.91 45.66 -16.44
N ILE A 106 44.36 44.44 -16.40
CA ILE A 106 45.08 43.20 -16.73
C ILE A 106 45.27 43.12 -18.25
N HIS A 107 46.49 43.31 -18.73
CA HIS A 107 46.88 43.08 -20.13
C HIS A 107 47.89 41.93 -20.18
N ALA A 108 47.61 40.90 -20.99
CA ALA A 108 48.49 39.74 -21.13
C ALA A 108 49.15 39.76 -22.51
N ARG A 109 50.46 39.51 -22.57
CA ARG A 109 51.19 39.43 -23.85
C ARG A 109 52.01 38.16 -23.98
N ASN A 110 52.37 37.52 -22.87
CA ASN A 110 53.27 36.36 -22.86
C ASN A 110 52.54 35.06 -22.52
N PRO A 111 53.06 33.89 -22.95
CA PRO A 111 52.57 32.59 -22.48
C PRO A 111 52.95 32.35 -21.01
N ASN A 112 52.09 31.65 -20.26
CA ASN A 112 52.27 31.34 -18.83
C ASN A 112 52.54 32.56 -17.93
N GLU A 113 51.89 33.69 -18.21
CA GLU A 113 52.07 34.93 -17.47
C GLU A 113 51.20 34.92 -16.20
N ILE A 114 51.81 35.03 -15.02
CA ILE A 114 51.10 35.16 -13.74
C ILE A 114 51.15 36.61 -13.28
N ILE A 115 49.98 37.13 -12.93
CA ILE A 115 49.73 38.53 -12.60
C ILE A 115 49.19 38.60 -11.17
N PHE A 116 49.78 39.51 -10.38
CA PHE A 116 49.46 39.74 -8.98
C PHE A 116 48.77 41.10 -8.84
N GLY A 117 47.53 41.12 -8.33
CA GLY A 117 46.88 42.37 -7.94
C GLY A 117 47.23 42.71 -6.50
N LEU A 118 47.88 43.87 -6.33
CA LEU A 118 48.12 44.51 -5.04
C LEU A 118 47.15 45.68 -4.86
N ASN A 119 47.11 46.30 -3.67
CA ASN A 119 46.19 47.42 -3.36
C ASN A 119 46.28 48.60 -4.35
N ASP A 120 47.42 48.76 -5.02
CA ASP A 120 47.78 49.89 -5.88
C ASP A 120 47.77 49.55 -7.39
N GLY A 121 47.51 48.29 -7.77
CA GLY A 121 47.33 47.87 -9.16
C GLY A 121 47.91 46.49 -9.48
N TYR A 122 48.07 46.18 -10.77
CA TYR A 122 48.50 44.86 -11.24
C TYR A 122 49.99 44.82 -11.56
N TYR A 123 50.60 43.69 -11.19
CA TYR A 123 52.03 43.47 -11.23
C TYR A 123 52.34 42.12 -11.89
N GLY A 124 53.37 42.08 -12.73
CA GLY A 124 53.88 40.86 -13.33
C GLY A 124 55.40 40.81 -13.22
N ALA A 125 55.98 39.63 -13.40
CA ALA A 125 57.43 39.48 -13.56
C ALA A 125 57.73 38.73 -14.85
N SER A 126 58.81 39.13 -15.52
CA SER A 126 59.29 38.45 -16.72
C SER A 126 59.73 37.04 -16.32
N PHE A 127 59.24 36.01 -17.02
CA PHE A 127 59.72 34.64 -16.87
C PHE A 127 61.11 34.54 -17.53
N GLU A 128 62.13 35.08 -16.87
CA GLU A 128 63.52 34.88 -17.27
C GLU A 128 64.09 33.68 -16.53
N GLN A 129 64.39 32.66 -17.32
CA GLN A 129 65.13 31.49 -16.92
C GLN A 129 66.59 31.92 -16.71
N LYS A 130 67.07 31.70 -15.47
CA LYS A 130 68.48 31.65 -15.04
C LYS A 130 69.28 32.97 -14.89
N ASP A 131 69.70 33.11 -13.63
CA ASP A 131 71.06 33.40 -13.17
C ASP A 131 71.51 34.85 -12.87
N HIS A 132 71.86 35.01 -11.59
CA HIS A 132 72.84 35.91 -10.98
C HIS A 132 72.43 37.26 -10.34
N SER A 133 72.75 37.28 -9.03
CA SER A 133 73.39 38.36 -8.27
C SER A 133 72.68 39.70 -8.08
N GLY A 134 72.24 39.92 -6.82
CA GLY A 134 72.69 41.03 -5.96
C GLY A 134 72.52 42.46 -6.47
N THR A 135 71.72 43.25 -5.76
CA THR A 135 72.15 44.49 -5.06
C THR A 135 70.90 45.25 -4.59
N LEU A 136 70.73 45.36 -3.27
CA LEU A 136 69.79 46.27 -2.61
C LEU A 136 70.21 47.72 -2.89
N LYS A 137 69.33 48.52 -3.52
CA LYS A 137 69.46 49.99 -3.54
C LYS A 137 68.45 50.60 -2.58
N ASN A 138 68.97 51.24 -1.53
CA ASN A 138 68.22 52.09 -0.61
C ASN A 138 67.73 53.34 -1.37
N SER A 139 66.41 53.58 -1.39
CA SER A 139 65.83 54.84 -1.86
C SER A 139 65.87 55.90 -0.76
N LEU A 140 66.72 56.89 -0.94
CA LEU A 140 66.60 58.20 -0.28
C LEU A 140 65.32 58.89 -0.76
N LEU A 141 64.46 59.29 0.17
CA LEU A 141 63.27 60.10 -0.10
C LEU A 141 63.67 61.56 -0.34
N GLN A 142 63.43 62.05 -1.55
CA GLN A 142 63.52 63.47 -1.88
C GLN A 142 62.15 64.12 -1.62
N VAL A 143 62.09 65.14 -0.78
CA VAL A 143 60.84 65.87 -0.44
C VAL A 143 60.77 67.18 -1.22
N ASP A 144 59.61 67.44 -1.82
CA ASP A 144 59.31 68.65 -2.60
C ASP A 144 59.24 69.89 -1.69
N GLN A 145 59.98 70.94 -2.05
CA GLN A 145 60.22 72.13 -1.24
C GLN A 145 58.99 73.07 -1.19
N ASN A 146 57.99 72.85 -2.05
CA ASN A 146 56.70 73.55 -2.03
C ASN A 146 55.74 73.07 -0.90
N CYS A 147 56.11 72.04 -0.15
CA CYS A 147 55.32 71.55 0.99
C CYS A 147 55.63 72.25 2.33
N VAL A 148 56.53 73.25 2.34
CA VAL A 148 56.94 73.96 3.56
C VAL A 148 56.07 75.19 3.79
N ARG A 149 55.20 75.18 4.80
CA ARG A 149 54.38 76.33 5.24
C ARG A 149 54.90 76.90 6.56
N ASN A 150 54.72 78.21 6.78
CA ASN A 150 55.01 78.90 8.04
C ASN A 150 54.16 78.35 9.20
N SER A 151 54.75 78.29 10.40
CA SER A 151 54.12 77.82 11.64
C SER A 151 52.84 78.60 11.97
N TYR A 152 51.81 77.90 12.45
CA TYR A 152 50.50 78.47 12.77
C TYR A 152 50.54 79.48 13.94
N ASP A 153 49.73 80.54 13.86
CA ASP A 153 49.51 81.53 14.94
C ASP A 153 48.73 80.94 16.13
N VAL A 154 48.94 81.46 17.35
CA VAL A 154 48.36 80.98 18.62
C VAL A 154 46.83 80.97 18.57
N PHE A 155 46.22 81.97 17.94
CA PHE A 155 44.76 82.03 17.79
C PHE A 155 44.24 80.90 16.86
N SER A 156 45.02 80.54 15.83
CA SER A 156 44.71 79.42 14.93
C SER A 156 44.82 78.08 15.66
N LEU A 157 45.84 77.91 16.51
CA LEU A 157 46.00 76.72 17.36
C LEU A 157 44.87 76.57 18.39
N LEU A 158 44.41 77.67 19.00
CA LEU A 158 43.29 77.63 19.95
C LEU A 158 41.96 77.25 19.26
N ARG A 159 41.73 77.74 18.03
CA ARG A 159 40.57 77.37 17.21
C ARG A 159 40.61 75.89 16.82
N LEU A 160 41.79 75.39 16.46
CA LEU A 160 42.01 73.98 16.12
C LEU A 160 41.79 73.08 17.35
N HIS A 161 42.28 73.49 18.53
CA HIS A 161 42.05 72.79 19.79
C HIS A 161 40.55 72.76 20.16
N ARG A 162 39.83 73.88 20.04
CA ARG A 162 38.37 73.91 20.28
C ARG A 162 37.61 73.03 19.30
N ALA A 163 37.98 73.04 18.02
CA ALA A 163 37.40 72.13 17.02
C ALA A 163 37.72 70.67 17.35
N GLN A 164 38.94 70.36 17.80
CA GLN A 164 39.33 69.02 18.25
C GLN A 164 38.53 68.57 19.49
N CYS A 165 38.30 69.46 20.46
CA CYS A 165 37.43 69.19 21.62
C CYS A 165 35.98 68.93 21.19
N ALA A 166 35.43 69.75 20.29
CA ALA A 166 34.08 69.56 19.76
C ALA A 166 33.96 68.22 18.99
N ILE A 167 34.96 67.86 18.19
CA ILE A 167 35.01 66.56 17.49
C ILE A 167 35.03 65.40 18.50
N LYS A 168 35.89 65.48 19.54
CA LYS A 168 35.94 64.45 20.60
C LYS A 168 34.60 64.32 21.33
N GLN A 169 33.95 65.44 21.64
CA GLN A 169 32.67 65.43 22.34
C GLN A 169 31.55 64.82 21.48
N THR A 170 31.50 65.16 20.20
CA THR A 170 30.60 64.53 19.22
C THR A 170 30.90 63.03 19.05
N GLN A 171 32.17 62.64 19.08
CA GLN A 171 32.55 61.23 18.98
C GLN A 171 32.06 60.42 20.20
N VAL A 172 32.15 60.99 21.41
CA VAL A 172 31.63 60.36 22.64
C VAL A 172 30.10 60.28 22.62
N THR A 173 29.39 61.31 22.16
CA THR A 173 27.92 61.26 22.06
C THR A 173 27.46 60.27 21.00
N VAL A 174 28.12 60.19 19.84
CA VAL A 174 27.85 59.17 18.82
C VAL A 174 28.06 57.76 19.37
N GLN A 175 29.12 57.51 20.15
CA GLN A 175 29.34 56.22 20.80
C GLN A 175 28.26 55.91 21.86
N LYS A 176 27.81 56.91 22.62
CA LYS A 176 26.72 56.74 23.59
C LYS A 176 25.40 56.39 22.91
N ILE A 177 25.03 57.15 21.88
CA ILE A 177 23.83 56.90 21.07
C ILE A 177 23.94 55.54 20.37
N GLY A 178 25.11 55.18 19.85
CA GLY A 178 25.38 53.87 19.25
C GLY A 178 25.08 52.71 20.21
N ARG A 179 25.56 52.82 21.47
CA ARG A 179 25.26 51.82 22.51
C ARG A 179 23.78 51.75 22.87
N GLU A 180 23.11 52.90 23.00
CA GLU A 180 21.67 52.94 23.29
C GLU A 180 20.84 52.33 22.15
N ILE A 181 21.22 52.58 20.89
CA ILE A 181 20.61 51.96 19.72
C ILE A 181 20.83 50.45 19.73
N GLU A 182 22.06 49.99 19.97
CA GLU A 182 22.40 48.57 20.00
C GLU A 182 21.65 47.82 21.11
N GLU A 183 21.51 48.43 22.28
CA GLU A 183 20.74 47.87 23.39
C GLU A 183 19.24 47.81 23.09
N LYS A 184 18.65 48.86 22.47
CA LYS A 184 17.27 48.81 21.99
C LYS A 184 17.05 47.77 20.90
N LEU A 185 17.98 47.64 19.96
CA LEU A 185 17.92 46.62 18.91
C LEU A 185 17.97 45.21 19.51
N ARG A 186 18.85 44.99 20.50
CA ARG A 186 18.93 43.72 21.24
C ARG A 186 17.61 43.39 21.94
N CYS A 187 17.03 44.33 22.70
CA CYS A 187 15.75 44.13 23.38
C CYS A 187 14.58 43.90 22.39
N THR A 188 14.61 44.58 21.23
CA THR A 188 13.62 44.38 20.17
C THR A 188 13.76 43.00 19.53
N SER A 189 15.00 42.53 19.34
CA SER A 189 15.29 41.18 18.83
C SER A 189 14.73 40.10 19.74
N THR A 190 15.02 40.18 21.05
CA THR A 190 14.50 39.21 22.04
C THR A 190 12.99 39.24 22.16
N SER A 191 12.38 40.44 22.10
CA SER A 191 10.91 40.59 22.08
C SER A 191 10.29 39.95 20.82
N ASN A 192 10.92 40.14 19.66
CA ASN A 192 10.48 39.53 18.41
C ASN A 192 10.62 38.00 18.42
N GLU A 193 11.67 37.45 19.04
CA GLU A 193 11.83 36.00 19.20
C GLU A 193 10.72 35.40 20.06
N LEU A 194 10.41 36.01 21.21
CA LEU A 194 9.31 35.56 22.06
C LEU A 194 7.95 35.67 21.35
N LYS A 195 7.73 36.73 20.55
CA LYS A 195 6.51 36.85 19.74
C LYS A 195 6.41 35.75 18.69
N LYS A 196 7.50 35.44 17.98
CA LYS A 196 7.57 34.33 17.02
C LYS A 196 7.26 33.00 17.68
N GLU A 197 7.81 32.75 18.87
CA GLU A 197 7.56 31.52 19.62
C GLU A 197 6.09 31.43 20.06
N SER A 198 5.52 32.53 20.58
CA SER A 198 4.10 32.62 20.94
C SER A 198 3.19 32.36 19.73
N GLU A 199 3.46 32.97 18.57
CA GLU A 199 2.70 32.74 17.33
C GLU A 199 2.83 31.29 16.87
N CYS A 200 4.02 30.71 16.94
CA CYS A 200 4.26 29.30 16.60
C CYS A 200 3.45 28.36 17.50
N LEU A 201 3.43 28.61 18.81
CA LEU A 201 2.64 27.83 19.77
C LEU A 201 1.14 28.00 19.53
N GLN A 202 0.66 29.21 19.21
CA GLN A 202 -0.73 29.45 18.87
C GLN A 202 -1.16 28.67 17.62
N LEU A 203 -0.33 28.67 16.57
CA LEU A 203 -0.57 27.88 15.37
C LEU A 203 -0.57 26.38 15.68
N LYS A 204 0.36 25.89 16.51
CA LYS A 204 0.40 24.50 16.94
C LYS A 204 -0.87 24.09 17.70
N ILE A 205 -1.35 24.93 18.61
CA ILE A 205 -2.61 24.70 19.34
C ILE A 205 -3.79 24.64 18.36
N LEU A 206 -3.84 25.54 17.37
CA LEU A 206 -4.90 25.55 16.37
C LEU A 206 -4.91 24.25 15.55
N VAL A 207 -3.74 23.79 15.09
CA VAL A 207 -3.60 22.53 14.36
C VAL A 207 -4.05 21.34 15.21
N LEU A 208 -3.62 21.29 16.48
CA LEU A 208 -4.02 20.22 17.40
C LEU A 208 -5.53 20.22 17.68
N ARG A 209 -6.16 21.40 17.81
CA ARG A 209 -7.62 21.50 17.98
C ARG A 209 -8.36 21.01 16.75
N ASN A 210 -7.91 21.38 15.55
CA ASN A 210 -8.48 20.91 14.29
C ASN A 210 -8.31 19.39 14.12
N GLU A 211 -7.15 18.85 14.49
CA GLU A 211 -6.89 17.41 14.49
C GLU A 211 -7.82 16.67 15.45
N LEU A 212 -7.97 17.18 16.67
CA LEU A 212 -8.86 16.60 17.68
C LEU A 212 -10.33 16.60 17.21
N GLU A 213 -10.78 17.69 16.59
CA GLU A 213 -12.12 17.76 16.01
C GLU A 213 -12.30 16.76 14.86
N ARG A 214 -11.28 16.60 14.00
CA ARG A 214 -11.30 15.59 12.93
C ARG A 214 -11.41 14.18 13.50
N GLN A 215 -10.62 13.86 14.52
CA GLN A 215 -10.64 12.54 15.16
C GLN A 215 -11.98 12.27 15.86
N LYS A 216 -12.55 13.25 16.55
CA LYS A 216 -13.89 13.12 17.15
C LYS A 216 -14.96 12.82 16.11
N LYS A 217 -14.92 13.49 14.96
CA LYS A 217 -15.86 13.23 13.85
C LYS A 217 -15.66 11.84 13.26
N ALA A 218 -14.42 11.42 13.03
CA ALA A 218 -14.12 10.07 12.53
C ALA A 218 -14.61 8.99 13.51
N LEU A 219 -14.34 9.16 14.80
CA LEU A 219 -14.81 8.26 15.85
C LEU A 219 -16.35 8.21 15.91
N GLY A 220 -17.03 9.36 15.81
CA GLY A 220 -18.49 9.41 15.79
C GLY A 220 -19.09 8.65 14.59
N GLN A 221 -18.45 8.73 13.42
CA GLN A 221 -18.85 7.97 12.24
C GLN A 221 -18.64 6.46 12.44
N GLU A 222 -17.50 6.06 12.99
CA GLU A 222 -17.20 4.64 13.25
C GLU A 222 -18.14 4.04 14.29
N VAL A 223 -18.46 4.76 15.36
CA VAL A 223 -19.45 4.34 16.37
C VAL A 223 -20.84 4.21 15.75
N ALA A 224 -21.25 5.14 14.88
CA ALA A 224 -22.54 5.05 14.19
C ALA A 224 -22.60 3.84 13.24
N LEU A 225 -21.50 3.53 12.54
CA LEU A 225 -21.40 2.34 11.69
C LEU A 225 -21.48 1.05 12.52
N LEU A 226 -20.73 0.96 13.61
CA LEU A 226 -20.78 -0.18 14.53
C LEU A 226 -22.17 -0.37 15.13
N HIS A 227 -22.85 0.71 15.51
CA HIS A 227 -24.21 0.62 16.03
C HIS A 227 -25.20 0.12 14.96
N LYS A 228 -25.08 0.61 13.72
CA LYS A 228 -25.87 0.13 12.59
C LYS A 228 -25.63 -1.36 12.32
N GLU A 229 -24.37 -1.79 12.27
CA GLU A 229 -24.01 -3.19 12.05
C GLU A 229 -24.55 -4.09 13.17
N LYS A 230 -24.41 -3.68 14.43
CA LYS A 230 -24.98 -4.39 15.58
C LYS A 230 -26.49 -4.55 15.49
N ASN A 231 -27.21 -3.51 15.08
CA ASN A 231 -28.66 -3.59 14.90
C ASN A 231 -29.02 -4.54 13.76
N THR A 232 -28.31 -4.50 12.63
CA THR A 232 -28.55 -5.44 11.52
C THR A 232 -28.25 -6.89 11.89
N LEU A 233 -27.25 -7.14 12.73
CA LEU A 233 -26.94 -8.48 13.23
C LEU A 233 -28.03 -8.96 14.18
N HIS A 234 -28.52 -8.10 15.06
CA HIS A 234 -29.61 -8.43 15.97
C HIS A 234 -30.91 -8.74 15.22
N ASP A 235 -31.27 -7.94 14.21
CA ASP A 235 -32.43 -8.21 13.36
C ASP A 235 -32.29 -9.56 12.65
N ARG A 236 -31.08 -9.87 12.14
CA ARG A 236 -30.80 -11.14 11.48
C ARG A 236 -30.84 -12.33 12.44
N GLU A 237 -30.39 -12.15 13.68
CA GLU A 237 -30.49 -13.15 14.75
C GLU A 237 -31.95 -13.46 15.06
N ASN A 238 -32.80 -12.44 15.22
CA ASN A 238 -34.23 -12.61 15.47
C ASN A 238 -34.95 -13.35 14.31
N VAL A 239 -34.60 -13.02 13.05
CA VAL A 239 -35.12 -13.73 11.88
C VAL A 239 -34.66 -15.19 11.88
N PHE A 240 -33.39 -15.44 12.17
CA PHE A 240 -32.85 -16.80 12.22
C PHE A 240 -33.49 -17.64 13.33
N GLU A 241 -33.71 -17.06 14.51
CA GLU A 241 -34.38 -17.72 15.63
C GLU A 241 -35.83 -18.09 15.27
N THR A 242 -36.56 -17.18 14.63
CA THR A 242 -37.93 -17.42 14.15
C THR A 242 -37.98 -18.57 13.13
N GLU A 243 -37.08 -18.58 12.15
CA GLU A 243 -37.01 -19.65 11.15
C GLU A 243 -36.60 -21.00 11.75
N ASN A 244 -35.68 -20.99 12.72
CA ASN A 244 -35.27 -22.20 13.43
C ASN A 244 -36.42 -22.78 14.27
N GLN A 245 -37.22 -21.93 14.91
CA GLN A 245 -38.42 -22.37 15.63
C GLN A 245 -39.44 -23.01 14.69
N LYS A 246 -39.72 -22.41 13.53
CA LYS A 246 -40.61 -23.01 12.51
C LYS A 246 -40.08 -24.36 12.01
N LEU A 247 -38.77 -24.46 11.78
CA LEU A 247 -38.15 -25.71 11.34
C LEU A 247 -38.32 -26.80 12.41
N GLN A 248 -38.15 -26.45 13.68
CA GLN A 248 -38.34 -27.37 14.80
C GLN A 248 -39.79 -27.86 14.86
N GLU A 249 -40.77 -26.96 14.77
CA GLU A 249 -42.20 -27.30 14.75
C GLU A 249 -42.56 -28.22 13.56
N HIS A 250 -41.98 -27.98 12.38
CA HIS A 250 -42.14 -28.85 11.23
C HIS A 250 -41.50 -30.22 11.43
N ASN A 251 -40.33 -30.29 12.04
CA ASN A 251 -39.66 -31.57 12.32
C ASN A 251 -40.47 -32.42 13.31
N ASP A 252 -40.99 -31.79 14.36
CA ASP A 252 -41.86 -32.45 15.35
C ASP A 252 -43.16 -32.95 14.69
N SER A 253 -43.76 -32.13 13.82
CA SER A 253 -44.95 -32.53 13.04
C SER A 253 -44.67 -33.71 12.10
N LEU A 254 -43.51 -33.71 11.42
CA LEU A 254 -43.08 -34.82 10.56
C LEU A 254 -42.83 -36.09 11.35
N HIS A 255 -42.26 -35.97 12.55
CA HIS A 255 -42.05 -37.11 13.45
C HIS A 255 -43.37 -37.76 13.84
N GLU A 256 -44.37 -36.97 14.26
CA GLU A 256 -45.69 -37.51 14.61
C GLU A 256 -46.39 -38.13 13.40
N LEU A 257 -46.32 -37.52 12.21
CA LEU A 257 -46.90 -38.11 11.01
C LEU A 257 -46.24 -39.45 10.65
N ARG A 258 -44.91 -39.56 10.82
CA ARG A 258 -44.18 -40.81 10.60
C ARG A 258 -44.65 -41.89 11.57
N LYS A 259 -44.82 -41.55 12.84
CA LYS A 259 -45.31 -42.45 13.89
C LYS A 259 -46.74 -42.94 13.60
N GLU A 260 -47.63 -42.04 13.17
CA GLU A 260 -48.97 -42.41 12.73
C GLU A 260 -48.95 -43.34 11.52
N CYS A 261 -48.10 -43.05 10.53
CA CYS A 261 -47.95 -43.88 9.34
C CYS A 261 -47.49 -45.31 9.70
N THR A 262 -46.51 -45.43 10.61
CA THR A 262 -46.07 -46.74 11.11
C THR A 262 -47.19 -47.47 11.85
N ALA A 263 -47.95 -46.79 12.70
CA ALA A 263 -49.07 -47.40 13.43
C ALA A 263 -50.19 -47.87 12.49
N LYS A 264 -50.56 -47.05 11.49
CA LYS A 264 -51.55 -47.43 10.46
C LYS A 264 -51.09 -48.62 9.64
N ARG A 265 -49.80 -48.69 9.28
CA ARG A 265 -49.23 -49.83 8.56
C ARG A 265 -49.29 -51.12 9.40
N GLU A 266 -48.92 -51.05 10.66
CA GLU A 266 -48.99 -52.21 11.58
C GLU A 266 -50.42 -52.69 11.76
N LEU A 267 -51.37 -51.76 11.97
CA LEU A 267 -52.79 -52.08 12.06
C LEU A 267 -53.30 -52.75 10.78
N PHE A 268 -52.95 -52.21 9.61
CA PHE A 268 -53.32 -52.80 8.32
C PHE A 268 -52.79 -54.23 8.18
N LEU A 269 -51.51 -54.48 8.47
CA LEU A 269 -50.92 -55.81 8.39
C LEU A 269 -51.62 -56.80 9.34
N LYS A 270 -51.92 -56.35 10.58
CA LYS A 270 -52.63 -57.16 11.56
C LYS A 270 -54.05 -57.53 11.09
N THR A 271 -54.82 -56.54 10.63
CA THR A 271 -56.19 -56.76 10.15
C THR A 271 -56.20 -57.64 8.89
N ASN A 272 -55.25 -57.45 7.97
CA ASN A 272 -55.14 -58.29 6.78
C ASN A 272 -54.80 -59.75 7.10
N ALA A 273 -53.90 -59.98 8.08
CA ALA A 273 -53.61 -61.32 8.57
C ALA A 273 -54.83 -61.96 9.22
N GLN A 274 -55.57 -61.21 10.05
CA GLN A 274 -56.83 -61.67 10.67
C GLN A 274 -57.89 -62.02 9.62
N GLN A 275 -58.05 -61.18 8.59
CA GLN A 275 -58.95 -61.45 7.47
C GLN A 275 -58.57 -62.76 6.77
N THR A 276 -57.29 -62.94 6.44
CA THR A 276 -56.79 -64.17 5.79
C THR A 276 -57.10 -65.41 6.63
N ILE A 277 -56.87 -65.36 7.94
CA ILE A 277 -57.19 -66.45 8.87
C ILE A 277 -58.70 -66.72 8.87
N ARG A 278 -59.54 -65.69 8.96
CA ARG A 278 -61.00 -65.86 8.98
C ARG A 278 -61.53 -66.41 7.67
N CYS A 279 -61.03 -65.97 6.52
CA CYS A 279 -61.36 -66.53 5.21
C CYS A 279 -61.05 -68.03 5.17
N LYS A 280 -59.86 -68.46 5.66
CA LYS A 280 -59.51 -69.88 5.74
C LYS A 280 -60.46 -70.68 6.63
N GLN A 281 -60.85 -70.13 7.78
CA GLN A 281 -61.82 -70.76 8.68
C GLN A 281 -63.19 -70.92 8.01
N LEU A 282 -63.71 -69.86 7.38
CA LEU A 282 -64.98 -69.89 6.66
C LEU A 282 -64.97 -70.92 5.53
N LEU A 283 -63.88 -71.01 4.77
CA LEU A 283 -63.73 -72.02 3.72
C LEU A 283 -63.70 -73.45 4.30
N SER A 284 -63.06 -73.64 5.46
CA SER A 284 -63.10 -74.94 6.14
C SER A 284 -64.51 -75.29 6.66
N GLU A 285 -65.25 -74.32 7.20
CA GLU A 285 -66.64 -74.48 7.62
C GLU A 285 -67.55 -74.84 6.42
N LEU A 286 -67.30 -74.21 5.27
CA LEU A 286 -68.04 -74.44 4.04
C LEU A 286 -67.86 -75.86 3.50
N SER A 287 -66.69 -76.47 3.71
CA SER A 287 -66.43 -77.89 3.37
C SER A 287 -67.32 -78.85 4.15
N TYR A 288 -67.82 -78.49 5.34
CA TYR A 288 -68.78 -79.30 6.09
C TYR A 288 -70.21 -79.14 5.59
N ILE A 289 -70.56 -77.96 5.06
CA ILE A 289 -71.89 -77.67 4.53
C ILE A 289 -72.08 -78.31 3.14
N TYR A 290 -71.03 -78.28 2.32
CA TYR A 290 -71.00 -78.86 0.98
C TYR A 290 -69.94 -79.97 0.89
N PRO A 291 -70.17 -81.15 1.51
CA PRO A 291 -69.24 -82.26 1.42
C PRO A 291 -69.11 -82.71 -0.03
N ILE A 292 -67.86 -82.87 -0.47
CA ILE A 292 -67.50 -83.40 -1.78
C ILE A 292 -66.79 -84.74 -1.56
N ASP A 293 -67.47 -85.82 -1.91
CA ASP A 293 -67.00 -87.18 -1.69
C ASP A 293 -66.62 -87.83 -3.03
N LEU A 294 -65.59 -88.68 -3.01
CA LEU A 294 -65.19 -89.51 -4.14
C LEU A 294 -65.45 -90.97 -3.78
N ASN A 295 -66.20 -91.67 -4.62
CA ASN A 295 -66.42 -93.11 -4.45
C ASN A 295 -65.27 -93.93 -5.10
N ASP A 296 -65.13 -95.21 -4.75
CA ASP A 296 -64.12 -96.14 -5.28
C ASP A 296 -64.16 -96.27 -6.82
N GLN A 297 -65.31 -95.97 -7.43
CA GLN A 297 -65.53 -95.93 -8.88
C GLN A 297 -65.11 -94.60 -9.54
N LYS A 298 -64.44 -93.69 -8.79
CA LYS A 298 -64.07 -92.32 -9.21
C LYS A 298 -65.24 -91.41 -9.57
N ASP A 299 -66.42 -91.70 -9.05
CA ASP A 299 -67.58 -90.83 -9.16
C ASP A 299 -67.55 -89.76 -8.06
N TYR A 300 -67.77 -88.50 -8.45
CA TYR A 300 -67.88 -87.37 -7.52
C TYR A 300 -69.33 -87.21 -7.02
N PHE A 301 -69.47 -86.91 -5.73
CA PHE A 301 -70.74 -86.58 -5.08
C PHE A 301 -70.64 -85.24 -4.38
N VAL A 302 -71.67 -84.41 -4.48
CA VAL A 302 -71.79 -83.14 -3.74
C VAL A 302 -73.07 -83.20 -2.91
N CYS A 303 -72.96 -83.07 -1.59
CA CYS A 303 -74.09 -83.23 -0.65
C CYS A 303 -74.87 -84.55 -0.84
N GLY A 304 -74.17 -85.63 -1.17
CA GLY A 304 -74.77 -86.95 -1.44
C GLY A 304 -75.42 -87.12 -2.82
N VAL A 305 -75.37 -86.10 -3.69
CA VAL A 305 -75.89 -86.17 -5.07
C VAL A 305 -74.75 -86.40 -6.05
N LYS A 306 -74.88 -87.38 -6.95
CA LYS A 306 -73.85 -87.72 -7.95
C LYS A 306 -73.68 -86.56 -8.93
N LEU A 307 -72.45 -86.06 -9.06
CA LEU A 307 -72.06 -85.09 -10.07
C LEU A 307 -71.24 -85.79 -11.16
N PRO A 308 -71.88 -86.22 -12.27
CA PRO A 308 -71.17 -86.85 -13.38
C PRO A 308 -70.26 -85.88 -14.14
N ASN A 309 -69.27 -86.42 -14.86
CA ASN A 309 -68.48 -85.65 -15.82
C ASN A 309 -69.37 -85.13 -16.95
N SER A 310 -69.01 -83.99 -17.54
CA SER A 310 -69.81 -83.32 -18.56
C SER A 310 -70.08 -84.13 -19.82
N GLU A 311 -69.28 -85.16 -20.10
CA GLU A 311 -69.44 -86.08 -21.23
C GLU A 311 -70.58 -87.09 -21.00
N ASP A 312 -70.98 -87.34 -19.75
CA ASP A 312 -71.93 -88.38 -19.35
C ASP A 312 -73.31 -87.83 -18.91
N PHE A 313 -73.62 -86.55 -19.20
CA PHE A 313 -74.88 -85.93 -18.80
C PHE A 313 -76.11 -86.55 -19.48
N GLN A 314 -75.97 -87.05 -20.72
CA GLN A 314 -77.10 -87.53 -21.52
C GLN A 314 -77.71 -88.85 -21.04
N ALA A 315 -77.03 -89.60 -20.17
CA ALA A 315 -77.43 -90.94 -19.74
C ALA A 315 -77.93 -91.00 -18.28
N LYS A 316 -78.14 -89.85 -17.63
CA LYS A 316 -78.44 -89.73 -16.18
C LYS A 316 -79.65 -88.82 -15.94
N ASP A 317 -80.18 -88.84 -14.72
CA ASP A 317 -81.36 -88.05 -14.34
C ASP A 317 -81.05 -86.55 -14.30
N ASP A 318 -81.64 -85.78 -15.23
CA ASP A 318 -81.49 -84.33 -15.37
C ASP A 318 -81.79 -83.58 -14.06
N GLY A 319 -82.74 -84.08 -13.26
CA GLY A 319 -83.09 -83.50 -11.96
C GLY A 319 -81.94 -83.57 -10.95
N SER A 320 -81.34 -84.75 -10.78
CA SER A 320 -80.18 -84.96 -9.90
C SER A 320 -78.96 -84.12 -10.32
N ILE A 321 -78.68 -84.03 -11.63
CA ILE A 321 -77.57 -83.25 -12.16
C ILE A 321 -77.79 -81.76 -11.89
N ALA A 322 -79.00 -81.25 -12.14
CA ALA A 322 -79.34 -79.85 -11.91
C ALA A 322 -79.20 -79.47 -10.43
N VAL A 323 -79.60 -80.34 -9.50
CA VAL A 323 -79.41 -80.13 -8.05
C VAL A 323 -77.92 -80.09 -7.67
N ALA A 324 -77.11 -81.05 -8.17
CA ALA A 324 -75.68 -81.09 -7.90
C ALA A 324 -74.94 -79.86 -8.45
N LEU A 325 -75.29 -79.40 -9.66
CA LEU A 325 -74.78 -78.16 -10.24
C LEU A 325 -75.24 -76.93 -9.47
N GLY A 326 -76.47 -76.92 -8.93
CA GLY A 326 -76.98 -75.87 -8.06
C GLY A 326 -76.16 -75.72 -6.77
N TYR A 327 -75.83 -76.82 -6.09
CA TYR A 327 -74.93 -76.81 -4.93
C TYR A 327 -73.54 -76.34 -5.29
N THR A 328 -72.99 -76.77 -6.43
CA THR A 328 -71.68 -76.34 -6.92
C THR A 328 -71.68 -74.83 -7.21
N ALA A 329 -72.72 -74.32 -7.87
CA ALA A 329 -72.89 -72.89 -8.16
C ALA A 329 -72.94 -72.04 -6.88
N HIS A 330 -73.67 -72.50 -5.86
CA HIS A 330 -73.69 -71.83 -4.56
C HIS A 330 -72.33 -71.85 -3.88
N LEU A 331 -71.68 -73.02 -3.86
CA LEU A 331 -70.36 -73.21 -3.24
C LEU A 331 -69.33 -72.24 -3.85
N VAL A 332 -69.23 -72.17 -5.17
CA VAL A 332 -68.32 -71.25 -5.88
C VAL A 332 -68.66 -69.78 -5.59
N SER A 333 -69.95 -69.44 -5.50
CA SER A 333 -70.39 -68.08 -5.15
C SER A 333 -69.97 -67.69 -3.74
N MET A 334 -70.12 -68.59 -2.76
CA MET A 334 -69.71 -68.37 -1.37
C MET A 334 -68.19 -68.25 -1.25
N ILE A 335 -67.42 -69.09 -1.97
CA ILE A 335 -65.96 -69.02 -1.99
C ILE A 335 -65.50 -67.66 -2.55
N SER A 336 -66.09 -67.21 -3.66
CA SER A 336 -65.82 -65.88 -4.24
C SER A 336 -66.11 -64.76 -3.25
N TYR A 337 -67.26 -64.82 -2.56
CA TYR A 337 -67.64 -63.83 -1.57
C TYR A 337 -66.66 -63.78 -0.38
N PHE A 338 -66.27 -64.94 0.18
CA PHE A 338 -65.33 -65.01 1.30
C PHE A 338 -63.92 -64.58 0.92
N LEU A 339 -63.46 -64.91 -0.30
CA LEU A 339 -62.16 -64.46 -0.80
C LEU A 339 -62.18 -63.01 -1.30
N GLN A 340 -63.36 -62.39 -1.38
CA GLN A 340 -63.56 -61.06 -1.99
C GLN A 340 -62.99 -60.96 -3.41
N VAL A 341 -63.02 -62.07 -4.17
CA VAL A 341 -62.55 -62.12 -5.56
C VAL A 341 -63.76 -62.11 -6.48
N PRO A 342 -63.95 -61.07 -7.32
CA PRO A 342 -65.07 -61.02 -8.24
C PRO A 342 -64.98 -62.13 -9.30
N LEU A 343 -66.09 -62.83 -9.54
CA LEU A 343 -66.17 -63.82 -10.60
C LEU A 343 -66.30 -63.12 -11.96
N ARG A 344 -65.52 -63.58 -12.96
CA ARG A 344 -65.62 -63.12 -14.35
C ARG A 344 -67.01 -63.38 -14.95
N TYR A 345 -67.62 -64.49 -14.54
CA TYR A 345 -68.97 -64.87 -14.91
C TYR A 345 -69.83 -64.88 -13.63
N PRO A 346 -70.69 -63.87 -13.43
CA PRO A 346 -71.54 -63.79 -12.25
C PRO A 346 -72.48 -64.99 -12.17
N ILE A 347 -72.54 -65.63 -11.01
CA ILE A 347 -73.44 -66.75 -10.76
C ILE A 347 -74.72 -66.22 -10.10
N ILE A 348 -75.87 -66.52 -10.69
CA ILE A 348 -77.18 -66.24 -10.14
C ILE A 348 -77.69 -67.55 -9.52
N HIS A 349 -77.44 -67.71 -8.22
CA HIS A 349 -77.87 -68.90 -7.51
C HIS A 349 -79.40 -68.95 -7.36
N LYS A 350 -80.01 -70.01 -7.90
CA LYS A 350 -81.46 -70.31 -7.84
C LYS A 350 -81.68 -71.81 -7.60
N GLY A 351 -80.90 -72.43 -6.70
CA GLY A 351 -80.97 -73.86 -6.43
C GLY A 351 -80.66 -74.69 -7.69
N SER A 352 -81.51 -75.66 -8.03
CA SER A 352 -81.34 -76.49 -9.25
C SER A 352 -81.48 -75.71 -10.56
N ARG A 353 -81.96 -74.46 -10.52
CA ARG A 353 -82.12 -73.57 -11.68
C ARG A 353 -81.09 -72.44 -11.67
N SER A 354 -79.95 -72.66 -11.01
CA SER A 354 -78.86 -71.67 -10.96
C SER A 354 -78.31 -71.44 -12.36
N THR A 355 -78.01 -70.18 -12.66
CA THR A 355 -77.50 -69.78 -13.97
C THR A 355 -76.22 -68.95 -13.85
N ILE A 356 -75.46 -68.91 -14.93
CA ILE A 356 -74.19 -68.19 -15.00
C ILE A 356 -74.29 -67.18 -16.12
N LYS A 357 -74.11 -65.89 -15.78
CA LYS A 357 -74.25 -64.81 -16.73
C LYS A 357 -72.98 -64.63 -17.55
N ASP A 358 -73.07 -64.80 -18.87
CA ASP A 358 -71.96 -64.47 -19.78
C ASP A 358 -72.04 -63.00 -20.19
N ASN A 359 -71.05 -62.23 -19.75
CA ASN A 359 -70.91 -60.82 -20.06
C ASN A 359 -69.78 -60.51 -21.05
N ILE A 360 -69.09 -61.53 -21.55
CA ILE A 360 -67.85 -61.40 -22.33
C ILE A 360 -68.08 -61.85 -23.78
N ASN A 361 -69.00 -62.79 -24.02
CA ASN A 361 -69.27 -63.31 -25.35
C ASN A 361 -70.31 -62.45 -26.09
N ASP A 362 -69.85 -61.63 -27.04
CA ASP A 362 -70.68 -60.73 -27.87
C ASP A 362 -71.63 -61.45 -28.84
N LYS A 363 -71.55 -62.78 -28.95
CA LYS A 363 -72.40 -63.59 -29.85
C LYS A 363 -73.71 -64.06 -29.21
N LEU A 364 -73.90 -63.83 -27.90
CA LEU A 364 -75.09 -64.26 -27.17
C LEU A 364 -76.12 -63.13 -27.10
N THR A 365 -77.37 -63.41 -27.45
CA THR A 365 -78.47 -62.46 -27.26
C THR A 365 -78.79 -62.24 -25.77
N GLU A 366 -79.43 -61.13 -25.41
CA GLU A 366 -79.69 -60.76 -23.99
C GLU A 366 -80.48 -61.82 -23.21
N LYS A 367 -81.27 -62.66 -23.90
CA LYS A 367 -81.99 -63.82 -23.33
C LYS A 367 -81.13 -65.08 -23.18
N GLU A 368 -80.06 -65.21 -23.96
CA GLU A 368 -79.10 -66.33 -23.93
C GLU A 368 -77.93 -66.06 -22.98
N ARG A 369 -77.83 -64.83 -22.46
CA ARG A 369 -76.82 -64.44 -21.49
C ARG A 369 -77.18 -64.82 -20.05
N GLU A 370 -78.42 -65.22 -19.76
CA GLU A 370 -78.93 -65.45 -18.39
C GLU A 370 -79.21 -66.89 -18.00
#